data_AF-A0A183PCD3-F1
#
_entry.id   AF-A0A183PCD3-F1
#
_cell.length_a   1.000
_cell.length_b   1.000
_cell.length_c   1.000
_cell.angle_alpha   90.00
_cell.angle_beta   90.00
_cell.angle_gamma   90.00
#
_symmetry.space_group_name_H-M   'P 1'
#
loop_
_entity.id
_entity.type
_entity.pdbx_description
1 polymer ?
#
loop_
_entity_poly.entity_id
_entity_poly.type
_entity_poly.pdbx_seq_one_letter_code
_entity_poly.pdbx_strand_id
1 'polypeptide(L)'
;VKTKVYEPATGTSSFEIVWISQASAEQRAGRAGRIGPGHCYRLYSSQIFSSMKQFSTPDILSRPIDEVVLMLKLYLGNTKLTLFPLPTPPLPQAIEAAERRLIALGALKEIVNASGGVSRTITDAGKWMTRVPVPARFARMLLFANQCQLMPYAVILVAALSVPNLFLSQVADTPVSEQEKTFQSNFVQQFVRKASITANEFIIFKEDLYLGDLAVLLGTICCLERYSAQLSGLTPAEPGIIESVGGKTYVSRDPEGALRQLVHRCGVRWNAYKEVKQLRKQLTDILNVIIPDLGLSIDLCLPKPSDFQMIQLRQLFLVGSPCQVAKKLNVSVTGLPGNERRRLRYAYEIPGKQGPVFIDPNSTLARENFPFVAYLELHTTSKPFLRSVCAIDPRWIPFLAPHSYAVSELVLTDNVDTSENKSGNQSTVNESNNSGNSDDEGTKSAANTSVTSNSVVSLPTPRYDSERDIIVTGAKSIMYIGLGVVPESSAPLFDNQFLDLPSTVLVPINSIAAAQTLGFKESLTWSVRWFTRYILEGVIFSEFKKWFPLKIKKSISPHIVTVSWGIIRPEVRSIVSLLVTDKIDSKRKLLQQWESDVQLSLINIDSPDARQTSVFYTENVLLSITLFVLVGE
;
A
#
# COMPACT_ATOMS: atom_id res chain seq x y z
N VAL A 1 -13.29 -14.41 29.82
CA VAL A 1 -13.12 -13.02 29.34
C VAL A 1 -12.88 -13.07 27.85
N LYS A 2 -13.42 -12.10 27.10
CA LYS A 2 -13.14 -11.94 25.67
C LYS A 2 -11.79 -11.25 25.52
N THR A 3 -10.84 -11.93 24.90
CA THR A 3 -9.47 -11.44 24.69
C THR A 3 -9.18 -11.38 23.20
N LYS A 4 -8.53 -10.31 22.74
CA LYS A 4 -8.03 -10.20 21.36
C LYS A 4 -6.73 -11.00 21.26
N VAL A 5 -6.69 -12.00 20.39
CA VAL A 5 -5.50 -12.78 20.07
C VAL A 5 -4.98 -12.30 18.73
N TYR A 6 -3.67 -12.10 18.63
CA TYR A 6 -3.01 -11.59 17.44
C TYR A 6 -1.97 -12.58 16.98
N GLU A 7 -2.01 -12.93 15.69
CA GLU A 7 -1.05 -13.83 15.06
C GLU A 7 0.00 -13.02 14.29
N PRO A 8 1.29 -13.03 14.69
CA PRO A 8 2.32 -12.22 14.05
C PRO A 8 2.56 -12.54 12.58
N ALA A 9 2.49 -13.82 12.20
CA ALA A 9 2.80 -14.31 10.86
C ALA A 9 1.78 -13.80 9.82
N THR A 10 0.49 -13.95 10.11
CA THR A 10 -0.59 -13.58 9.18
C THR A 10 -1.10 -12.15 9.39
N GLY A 11 -0.78 -11.53 10.54
CA GLY A 11 -1.38 -10.27 10.95
C GLY A 11 -2.87 -10.36 11.30
N THR A 12 -3.39 -11.58 11.48
CA THR A 12 -4.78 -11.83 11.84
C THR A 12 -5.02 -11.45 13.29
N SER A 13 -6.19 -10.86 13.56
CA SER A 13 -6.72 -10.75 14.92
C SER A 13 -8.02 -11.55 15.09
N SER A 14 -8.10 -12.35 16.14
CA SER A 14 -9.30 -13.07 16.54
C SER A 14 -9.74 -12.60 17.92
N PHE A 15 -11.02 -12.78 18.24
CA PHE A 15 -11.50 -12.62 19.61
C PHE A 15 -11.87 -13.99 20.15
N GLU A 16 -11.25 -14.37 21.26
CA GLU A 16 -11.46 -15.66 21.89
C GLU A 16 -11.98 -15.49 23.30
N ILE A 17 -12.87 -16.40 23.71
CA ILE A 17 -13.37 -16.46 25.08
C ILE A 17 -12.46 -17.40 25.86
N VAL A 18 -11.64 -16.83 26.74
CA VAL A 18 -10.69 -17.57 27.58
C VAL A 18 -11.07 -17.50 29.04
N TRP A 19 -10.62 -18.47 29.84
CA TRP A 19 -10.74 -18.39 31.31
C TRP A 19 -10.04 -17.14 31.85
N ILE A 20 -10.58 -16.58 32.94
CA ILE A 20 -9.94 -15.45 33.63
C ILE A 20 -8.74 -15.95 34.44
N SER A 21 -7.82 -15.05 34.78
CA SER A 21 -6.78 -15.36 35.76
C SER A 21 -7.34 -15.37 37.17
N GLN A 22 -6.67 -16.07 38.08
CA GLN A 22 -7.02 -16.07 39.52
C GLN A 22 -6.98 -14.63 40.07
N ALA A 23 -5.96 -13.85 39.73
CA ALA A 23 -5.87 -12.44 40.12
C ALA A 23 -7.06 -11.61 39.62
N SER A 24 -7.55 -11.85 38.40
CA SER A 24 -8.74 -11.16 37.88
C SER A 24 -10.02 -11.60 38.60
N ALA A 25 -10.14 -12.88 38.95
CA ALA A 25 -11.26 -13.41 39.73
C ALA A 25 -11.30 -12.80 41.14
N GLU A 26 -10.15 -12.65 41.79
CA GLU A 26 -10.01 -12.00 43.10
C GLU A 26 -10.31 -10.51 43.02
N GLN A 27 -9.80 -9.81 42.01
CA GLN A 27 -10.12 -8.40 41.78
C GLN A 27 -11.63 -8.19 41.61
N ARG A 28 -12.33 -9.09 40.90
CA ARG A 28 -13.79 -9.06 40.74
C ARG A 28 -14.50 -9.31 42.07
N ALA A 29 -14.03 -10.26 42.88
CA ALA A 29 -14.58 -10.51 44.21
C ALA A 29 -14.42 -9.28 45.11
N GLY A 30 -13.27 -8.62 45.08
CA GLY A 30 -13.02 -7.39 45.84
C GLY A 30 -13.93 -6.22 45.45
N ARG A 31 -14.49 -6.20 44.23
CA ARG A 31 -15.49 -5.17 43.84
C ARG A 31 -16.79 -5.28 44.62
N ALA A 32 -17.16 -6.47 45.10
CA ALA A 32 -18.35 -6.67 45.92
C ALA A 32 -18.18 -6.06 47.32
N GLY A 33 -16.95 -6.06 47.86
CA GLY A 33 -16.63 -5.61 49.21
C GLY A 33 -16.12 -4.18 49.34
N ARG A 34 -16.46 -3.26 48.41
CA ARG A 34 -15.82 -1.93 48.35
C ARG A 34 -16.08 -1.01 49.55
N ILE A 35 -17.31 -1.01 50.06
CA ILE A 35 -17.77 -0.07 51.11
C ILE A 35 -18.25 -0.84 52.36
N GLY A 36 -18.37 -2.16 52.26
CA GLY A 36 -18.84 -3.04 53.33
C GLY A 36 -18.69 -4.51 52.94
N PRO A 37 -19.12 -5.45 53.79
CA PRO A 37 -19.07 -6.86 53.48
C PRO A 37 -19.95 -7.17 52.25
N GLY A 38 -19.39 -7.88 51.27
CA GLY A 38 -20.06 -8.24 50.03
C GLY A 38 -19.87 -9.71 49.67
N HIS A 39 -20.86 -10.31 49.02
CA HIS A 39 -20.81 -11.69 48.57
C HIS A 39 -20.44 -11.75 47.08
N CYS A 40 -19.54 -12.67 46.72
CA CYS A 40 -19.17 -12.95 45.33
C CYS A 40 -19.53 -14.39 44.98
N TYR A 41 -20.46 -14.56 44.06
CA TYR A 41 -20.84 -15.88 43.53
C TYR A 41 -20.02 -16.15 42.27
N ARG A 42 -19.20 -17.21 42.30
CA ARG A 42 -18.39 -17.67 41.16
C ARG A 42 -19.14 -18.77 40.43
N LEU A 43 -19.37 -18.61 39.12
CA LEU A 43 -20.08 -19.59 38.28
C LEU A 43 -19.17 -20.73 37.77
N TYR A 44 -18.15 -21.07 38.54
CA TYR A 44 -17.18 -22.13 38.21
C TYR A 44 -16.73 -22.80 39.51
N SER A 45 -16.36 -24.08 39.43
CA SER A 45 -15.96 -24.86 40.60
C SER A 45 -14.60 -24.40 41.16
N SER A 46 -14.34 -24.77 42.41
CA SER A 46 -13.03 -24.56 43.06
C SER A 46 -11.90 -25.23 42.30
N GLN A 47 -12.14 -26.41 41.72
CA GLN A 47 -11.15 -27.12 40.91
C GLN A 47 -10.76 -26.32 39.65
N ILE A 48 -11.74 -25.70 38.97
CA ILE A 48 -11.46 -24.84 37.81
C ILE A 48 -10.68 -23.60 38.27
N PHE A 49 -11.04 -23.00 39.41
CA PHE A 49 -10.27 -21.86 39.94
C PHE A 49 -8.80 -22.21 40.19
N SER A 50 -8.51 -23.38 40.76
CA SER A 50 -7.13 -23.85 40.98
C SER A 50 -6.37 -24.16 39.68
N SER A 51 -7.06 -24.55 38.60
CA SER A 51 -6.42 -24.82 37.30
C SER A 51 -6.21 -23.58 36.42
N MET A 52 -6.83 -22.44 36.76
CA MET A 52 -6.62 -21.16 36.06
C MET A 52 -5.20 -20.62 36.29
N LYS A 53 -4.68 -19.86 35.34
CA LYS A 53 -3.40 -19.14 35.49
C LYS A 53 -3.49 -18.11 36.61
N GLN A 54 -2.43 -17.96 37.40
CA GLN A 54 -2.38 -17.00 38.50
C GLN A 54 -2.53 -15.55 37.99
N PHE A 55 -1.75 -15.18 36.96
CA PHE A 55 -1.76 -13.85 36.33
C PHE A 55 -2.21 -13.92 34.87
N SER A 56 -2.73 -12.80 34.35
CA SER A 56 -3.10 -12.67 32.94
C SER A 56 -1.85 -12.54 32.07
N THR A 57 -1.91 -13.02 30.83
CA THR A 57 -0.85 -12.84 29.85
C THR A 57 -0.62 -11.35 29.56
N PRO A 58 0.64 -10.86 29.55
CA PRO A 58 0.93 -9.46 29.24
C PRO A 58 0.49 -9.04 27.83
N ASP A 59 0.03 -7.78 27.70
CA ASP A 59 -0.48 -7.23 26.44
C ASP A 59 0.56 -7.27 25.31
N ILE A 60 1.85 -7.10 25.61
CA ILE A 60 2.97 -7.12 24.65
C ILE A 60 3.08 -8.42 23.85
N LEU A 61 2.53 -9.53 24.37
CA LEU A 61 2.52 -10.84 23.70
C LEU A 61 1.27 -11.05 22.83
N SER A 62 0.24 -10.22 23.00
CA SER A 62 -1.09 -10.43 22.41
C SER A 62 -1.48 -9.35 21.39
N ARG A 63 -0.62 -8.35 21.17
CA ARG A 63 -0.87 -7.20 20.29
C ARG A 63 0.30 -6.98 19.34
N PRO A 64 0.06 -6.33 18.19
CA PRO A 64 1.15 -5.87 17.34
C PRO A 64 2.01 -4.85 18.11
N ILE A 65 3.33 -5.04 18.05
CA ILE A 65 4.32 -4.25 18.80
C ILE A 65 5.04 -3.22 17.92
N ASP A 66 4.46 -2.87 16.77
CA ASP A 66 5.07 -1.98 15.77
C ASP A 66 5.53 -0.66 16.40
N GLU A 67 4.65 -0.02 17.18
CA GLU A 67 4.97 1.28 17.82
C GLU A 67 6.00 1.16 18.92
N VAL A 68 5.99 0.04 19.66
CA VAL A 68 6.99 -0.23 20.70
C VAL A 68 8.35 -0.40 20.04
N VAL A 69 8.44 -1.16 18.95
CA VAL A 69 9.67 -1.38 18.20
C VAL A 69 10.18 -0.07 17.60
N LEU A 70 9.30 0.72 16.98
CA LEU A 70 9.67 2.00 16.38
C LEU A 70 10.19 2.99 17.44
N MET A 71 9.51 3.08 18.58
CA MET A 71 9.93 3.90 19.71
C MET A 71 11.27 3.43 20.30
N LEU A 72 11.44 2.12 20.52
CA LEU A 72 12.70 1.58 21.02
C LEU A 72 13.86 1.82 20.06
N LYS A 73 13.65 1.67 18.75
CA LYS A 73 14.66 1.96 17.72
C LYS A 73 15.08 3.43 17.70
N LEU A 74 14.19 4.36 18.05
CA LEU A 74 14.54 5.77 18.20
C LEU A 74 15.55 5.99 19.34
N TYR A 75 15.38 5.29 20.47
CA TYR A 75 16.30 5.41 21.63
C TYR A 75 17.58 4.58 21.49
N LEU A 76 17.46 3.38 20.93
CA LEU A 76 18.53 2.38 20.87
C LEU A 76 19.43 2.51 19.63
N GLY A 77 18.96 3.21 18.60
CA GLY A 77 19.64 3.33 17.32
C GLY A 77 19.87 1.97 16.66
N ASN A 78 21.14 1.62 16.45
CA ASN A 78 21.55 0.43 15.70
C ASN A 78 21.63 -0.83 16.57
N THR A 79 21.36 -0.73 17.87
CA THR A 79 21.45 -1.87 18.77
C THR A 79 20.28 -2.84 18.60
N LYS A 80 20.51 -4.11 18.95
CA LYS A 80 19.49 -5.16 18.88
C LYS A 80 18.45 -4.95 19.97
N LEU A 81 17.16 -5.05 19.63
CA LEU A 81 16.06 -4.91 20.60
C LEU A 81 16.12 -5.94 21.73
N THR A 82 16.69 -7.12 21.48
CA THR A 82 16.84 -8.20 22.48
C THR A 82 17.71 -7.80 23.67
N LEU A 83 18.55 -6.77 23.54
CA LEU A 83 19.38 -6.27 24.62
C LEU A 83 18.62 -5.33 25.57
N PHE A 84 17.44 -4.87 25.18
CA PHE A 84 16.63 -4.00 26.02
C PHE A 84 15.93 -4.82 27.12
N PRO A 85 16.11 -4.48 28.42
CA PRO A 85 15.64 -5.29 29.54
C PRO A 85 14.13 -5.09 29.78
N LEU A 86 13.28 -5.72 28.96
CA LEU A 86 11.83 -5.73 29.15
C LEU A 86 11.42 -6.66 30.30
N PRO A 87 10.41 -6.30 31.12
CA PRO A 87 9.88 -7.19 32.17
C PRO A 87 9.41 -8.54 31.63
N THR A 88 8.87 -8.53 30.41
CA THR A 88 8.58 -9.75 29.64
C THR A 88 8.94 -9.46 28.18
N PRO A 89 9.94 -10.14 27.61
CA PRO A 89 10.33 -9.91 26.23
C PRO A 89 9.26 -10.44 25.27
N PRO A 90 9.01 -9.76 24.14
CA PRO A 90 8.14 -10.27 23.09
C PRO A 90 8.77 -11.47 22.37
N LEU A 91 7.93 -12.26 21.71
CA LEU A 91 8.38 -13.39 20.89
C LEU A 91 9.32 -12.88 19.77
N PRO A 92 10.44 -13.58 19.47
CA PRO A 92 11.37 -13.17 18.41
C PRO A 92 10.68 -12.98 17.05
N GLN A 93 9.73 -13.86 16.71
CA GLN A 93 8.92 -13.77 15.49
C GLN A 93 8.06 -12.50 15.45
N ALA A 94 7.57 -12.02 16.60
CA ALA A 94 6.78 -10.79 16.68
C ALA A 94 7.66 -9.55 16.47
N ILE A 95 8.89 -9.54 16.99
CA ILE A 95 9.88 -8.49 16.73
C ILE A 95 10.21 -8.44 15.25
N GLU A 96 10.51 -9.59 14.66
CA GLU A 96 10.89 -9.68 13.25
C GLU A 96 9.74 -9.26 12.33
N ALA A 97 8.51 -9.70 12.60
CA ALA A 97 7.32 -9.26 11.85
C ALA A 97 7.08 -7.74 11.97
N ALA A 98 7.27 -7.16 13.16
CA ALA A 98 7.15 -5.72 13.37
C ALA A 98 8.24 -4.94 12.63
N GLU A 99 9.50 -5.37 12.72
CA GLU A 99 10.61 -4.75 11.97
C GLU A 99 10.38 -4.82 10.46
N ARG A 100 9.90 -5.94 9.92
CA ARG A 100 9.55 -6.05 8.49
C ARG A 100 8.41 -5.11 8.10
N ARG A 101 7.35 -4.99 8.91
CA ARG A 101 6.28 -4.01 8.66
C ARG A 101 6.81 -2.58 8.64
N LEU A 102 7.67 -2.24 9.59
CA LEU A 102 8.25 -0.90 9.66
C LEU A 102 9.22 -0.63 8.50
N ILE A 103 9.94 -1.63 8.00
CA ILE A 103 10.72 -1.53 6.75
C ILE A 103 9.78 -1.31 5.57
N ALA A 104 8.67 -2.03 5.48
CA ALA A 104 7.69 -1.86 4.41
C ALA A 104 7.02 -0.47 4.43
N LEU A 105 6.83 0.12 5.60
CA LEU A 105 6.42 1.51 5.78
C LEU A 105 7.55 2.52 5.50
N GLY A 106 8.80 2.08 5.29
CA GLY A 106 9.95 2.95 5.13
C GLY A 106 10.38 3.66 6.43
N ALA A 107 9.88 3.23 7.58
CA ALA A 107 10.26 3.75 8.90
C ALA A 107 11.62 3.21 9.37
N LEU A 108 11.99 2.01 8.92
CA LEU A 108 13.29 1.40 9.17
C LEU A 108 14.02 1.11 7.86
N LYS A 109 15.35 1.17 7.89
CA LYS A 109 16.24 0.78 6.80
C LYS A 109 17.14 -0.37 7.25
N GLU A 110 17.25 -1.36 6.38
CA GLU A 110 18.17 -2.48 6.55
C GLU A 110 19.56 -2.10 6.05
N ILE A 111 20.58 -2.35 6.87
CA ILE A 111 21.99 -2.12 6.57
C ILE A 111 22.72 -3.43 6.79
N VAL A 112 23.33 -3.94 5.72
CA VAL A 112 24.20 -5.11 5.78
C VAL A 112 25.58 -4.64 6.20
N ASN A 113 26.04 -5.10 7.37
CA ASN A 113 27.38 -4.78 7.86
C ASN A 113 28.44 -5.58 7.11
N ALA A 114 29.68 -5.08 7.07
CA ALA A 114 30.82 -5.76 6.47
C ALA A 114 31.10 -7.16 7.09
N SER A 115 30.65 -7.39 8.32
CA SER A 115 30.71 -8.67 9.02
C SER A 115 29.59 -9.66 8.67
N GLY A 116 28.74 -9.34 7.68
CA GLY A 116 27.59 -10.16 7.27
C GLY A 116 26.37 -10.06 8.18
N GLY A 117 26.46 -9.29 9.28
CA GLY A 117 25.34 -9.04 10.18
C GLY A 117 24.35 -8.01 9.63
N VAL A 118 23.05 -8.31 9.69
CA VAL A 118 21.98 -7.36 9.34
C VAL A 118 21.66 -6.47 10.55
N SER A 119 21.77 -5.15 10.39
CA SER A 119 21.24 -4.18 11.35
C SER A 119 20.12 -3.36 10.73
N ARG A 120 19.10 -3.05 11.53
CA ARG A 120 17.93 -2.27 11.12
C ARG A 120 17.94 -0.96 11.90
N THR A 121 17.95 0.14 11.16
CA THR A 121 18.16 1.50 11.68
C THR A 121 16.96 2.37 11.34
N ILE A 122 16.65 3.36 12.19
CA ILE A 122 15.51 4.25 11.98
C ILE A 122 15.81 5.28 10.88
N THR A 123 14.87 5.47 9.94
CA THR A 123 14.97 6.48 8.88
C THR A 123 14.46 7.83 9.37
N ASP A 124 14.71 8.91 8.62
CA ASP A 124 14.13 10.22 8.97
C ASP A 124 12.61 10.23 8.85
N ALA A 125 12.04 9.44 7.92
CA ALA A 125 10.61 9.19 7.88
C ALA A 125 10.13 8.47 9.16
N GLY A 126 10.87 7.47 9.66
CA GLY A 126 10.57 6.80 10.92
C GLY A 126 10.63 7.75 12.12
N LYS A 127 11.65 8.62 12.19
CA LYS A 127 11.77 9.67 13.22
C LYS A 127 10.64 10.70 13.15
N TRP A 128 10.10 10.95 11.96
CA TRP A 128 8.94 11.81 11.78
C TRP A 128 7.67 11.12 12.29
N MET A 129 7.49 9.84 11.95
CA MET A 129 6.32 9.05 12.36
C MET A 129 6.20 8.95 13.89
N THR A 130 7.30 8.83 14.61
CA THR A 130 7.29 8.79 16.09
C THR A 130 6.81 10.07 16.77
N ARG A 131 6.80 11.21 16.05
CA ARG A 131 6.30 12.50 16.58
C ARG A 131 4.78 12.60 16.55
N VAL A 132 4.10 11.76 15.76
CA VAL A 132 2.64 11.80 15.60
C VAL A 132 2.01 10.72 16.50
N PRO A 133 1.00 11.04 17.34
CA PRO A 133 0.44 10.10 18.31
C PRO A 133 -0.58 9.13 17.69
N VAL A 134 -0.22 8.49 16.58
CA VAL A 134 -1.03 7.48 15.88
C VAL A 134 -0.14 6.32 15.44
N PRO A 135 -0.73 5.13 15.18
CA PRO A 135 0.02 4.03 14.60
C PRO A 135 0.86 4.42 13.37
N ALA A 136 2.06 3.85 13.21
CA ALA A 136 3.03 4.15 12.17
C ALA A 136 2.42 4.09 10.76
N ARG A 137 1.48 3.18 10.51
CA ARG A 137 0.68 3.10 9.27
C ARG A 137 -0.07 4.40 8.95
N PHE A 138 -0.68 5.02 9.95
CA PHE A 138 -1.45 6.25 9.79
C PHE A 138 -0.53 7.47 9.78
N ALA A 139 0.55 7.45 10.55
CA ALA A 139 1.59 8.46 10.45
C ALA A 139 2.19 8.46 9.03
N ARG A 140 2.39 7.29 8.43
CA ARG A 140 2.84 7.13 7.04
C ARG A 140 1.87 7.72 6.02
N MET A 141 0.56 7.61 6.26
CA MET A 141 -0.48 8.26 5.44
C MET A 141 -0.39 9.78 5.55
N LEU A 142 -0.29 10.32 6.77
CA LEU A 142 -0.20 11.77 7.00
C LEU A 142 1.08 12.38 6.40
N LEU A 143 2.20 11.66 6.48
CA LEU A 143 3.46 12.08 5.86
C LEU A 143 3.31 12.30 4.35
N PHE A 144 2.54 11.45 3.66
CA PHE A 144 2.33 11.54 2.20
C PHE A 144 1.12 12.39 1.82
N ALA A 145 0.30 12.80 2.79
CA ALA A 145 -0.86 13.65 2.57
C ALA A 145 -0.51 15.13 2.35
N ASN A 146 0.76 15.53 2.55
CA ASN A 146 1.25 16.90 2.32
C ASN A 146 1.43 17.24 0.83
N GLN A 147 0.43 16.91 0.02
CA GLN A 147 0.36 17.21 -1.41
C GLN A 147 -1.10 17.38 -1.82
N CYS A 148 -1.34 18.15 -2.88
CA CYS A 148 -2.66 18.26 -3.54
C CYS A 148 -3.84 18.62 -2.61
N GLN A 149 -3.59 19.40 -1.54
CA GLN A 149 -4.59 19.78 -0.53
C GLN A 149 -5.32 18.59 0.11
N LEU A 150 -4.64 17.44 0.24
CA LEU A 150 -5.22 16.20 0.74
C LEU A 150 -5.24 16.09 2.28
N MET A 151 -4.42 16.93 2.94
CA MET A 151 -4.22 16.90 4.38
C MET A 151 -5.52 16.94 5.21
N PRO A 152 -6.50 17.84 4.94
CA PRO A 152 -7.75 17.88 5.73
C PRO A 152 -8.51 16.54 5.69
N TYR A 153 -8.61 15.92 4.52
CA TYR A 153 -9.28 14.63 4.34
C TYR A 153 -8.51 13.49 5.00
N ALA A 154 -7.18 13.48 4.88
CA ALA A 154 -6.33 12.48 5.49
C ALA A 154 -6.40 12.52 7.02
N VAL A 155 -6.43 13.70 7.63
CA VAL A 155 -6.56 13.85 9.09
C VAL A 155 -7.90 13.32 9.60
N ILE A 156 -9.01 13.63 8.90
CA ILE A 156 -10.34 13.10 9.26
C ILE A 156 -10.34 11.58 9.16
N LEU A 157 -9.82 11.04 8.06
CA LEU A 157 -9.79 9.60 7.81
C LEU A 157 -8.93 8.87 8.84
N VAL A 158 -7.73 9.37 9.14
CA VAL A 158 -6.84 8.81 10.16
C VAL A 158 -7.48 8.88 11.54
N ALA A 159 -8.13 9.99 11.89
CA ALA A 159 -8.83 10.11 13.17
C ALA A 159 -9.96 9.08 13.28
N ALA A 160 -10.76 8.90 12.22
CA ALA A 160 -11.85 7.93 12.18
C ALA A 160 -11.35 6.48 12.25
N LEU A 161 -10.28 6.13 11.52
CA LEU A 161 -9.68 4.79 11.52
C LEU A 161 -8.95 4.44 12.84
N SER A 162 -8.46 5.45 13.56
CA SER A 162 -7.79 5.26 14.85
C SER A 162 -8.76 4.96 16.00
N VAL A 163 -10.02 5.41 15.88
CA VAL A 163 -11.04 5.18 16.90
C VAL A 163 -11.73 3.83 16.68
N PRO A 164 -11.66 2.90 17.65
CA PRO A 164 -12.23 1.57 17.49
C PRO A 164 -13.76 1.61 17.52
N ASN A 165 -14.39 0.80 16.66
CA ASN A 165 -15.85 0.60 16.60
C ASN A 165 -16.63 1.93 16.56
N LEU A 166 -16.40 2.72 15.52
CA LEU A 166 -17.12 3.97 15.27
C LEU A 166 -18.63 3.73 15.13
N PHE A 167 -19.00 2.72 14.36
CA PHE A 167 -20.39 2.31 14.14
C PHE A 167 -20.87 1.38 15.26
N LEU A 168 -22.16 1.46 15.56
CA LEU A 168 -22.82 0.56 16.51
C LEU A 168 -22.85 -0.85 15.92
N SER A 169 -22.07 -1.75 16.53
CA SER A 169 -22.04 -3.18 16.19
C SER A 169 -23.27 -3.87 16.79
N GLN A 170 -24.03 -4.61 15.98
CA GLN A 170 -25.30 -5.23 16.36
C GLN A 170 -25.26 -6.34 17.43
N VAL A 171 -24.10 -6.72 17.94
CA VAL A 171 -24.04 -7.87 18.86
C VAL A 171 -24.22 -7.40 20.31
N ALA A 172 -25.45 -7.04 20.66
CA ALA A 172 -25.91 -7.32 22.01
C ALA A 172 -26.28 -8.82 22.03
N ASP A 173 -25.48 -9.62 22.72
CA ASP A 173 -25.74 -11.03 23.04
C ASP A 173 -26.95 -11.17 23.99
N THR A 174 -28.11 -10.67 23.57
CA THR A 174 -29.39 -11.10 24.11
C THR A 174 -29.86 -12.29 23.26
N PRO A 175 -30.32 -13.40 23.85
CA PRO A 175 -30.95 -14.47 23.10
C PRO A 175 -32.28 -13.95 22.58
N VAL A 176 -32.26 -13.39 21.39
CA VAL A 176 -33.43 -12.77 20.76
C VAL A 176 -33.95 -13.70 19.65
N SER A 177 -35.27 -13.80 19.54
CA SER A 177 -35.99 -14.78 18.70
C SER A 177 -35.65 -14.70 17.21
N GLU A 178 -35.90 -15.76 16.44
CA GLU A 178 -35.59 -15.81 14.99
C GLU A 178 -36.32 -14.73 14.16
N GLN A 179 -37.49 -14.27 14.60
CA GLN A 179 -38.25 -13.17 13.99
C GLN A 179 -37.58 -11.81 14.22
N GLU A 180 -36.92 -11.63 15.35
CA GLU A 180 -36.16 -10.42 15.66
C GLU A 180 -34.79 -10.41 15.01
N LYS A 181 -34.17 -11.56 14.72
CA LYS A 181 -32.94 -11.62 13.89
C LYS A 181 -33.21 -11.15 12.46
N THR A 182 -34.36 -11.49 11.90
CA THR A 182 -34.79 -11.03 10.56
C THR A 182 -35.18 -9.55 10.58
N PHE A 183 -35.87 -9.10 11.62
CA PHE A 183 -36.16 -7.67 11.83
C PHE A 183 -34.89 -6.84 12.05
N GLN A 184 -33.96 -7.32 12.88
CA GLN A 184 -32.65 -6.70 13.12
C GLN A 184 -31.78 -6.70 11.87
N SER A 185 -31.79 -7.74 11.03
CA SER A 185 -31.06 -7.73 9.76
C SER A 185 -31.65 -6.73 8.75
N ASN A 186 -32.98 -6.59 8.72
CA ASN A 186 -33.64 -5.55 7.91
C ASN A 186 -33.36 -4.15 8.48
N PHE A 187 -33.19 -4.02 9.79
CA PHE A 187 -32.83 -2.79 10.48
C PHE A 187 -31.35 -2.41 10.30
N VAL A 188 -30.39 -3.36 10.27
CA VAL A 188 -28.99 -3.10 9.82
C VAL A 188 -28.99 -2.66 8.39
N GLN A 189 -29.70 -3.38 7.53
CA GLN A 189 -29.78 -2.98 6.14
C GLN A 189 -30.38 -1.59 6.05
N GLN A 190 -31.34 -1.20 6.88
CA GLN A 190 -31.82 0.18 6.97
C GLN A 190 -30.79 1.15 7.57
N PHE A 191 -29.95 0.76 8.55
CA PHE A 191 -28.95 1.62 9.18
C PHE A 191 -27.70 1.80 8.33
N VAL A 192 -27.17 0.75 7.73
CA VAL A 192 -26.14 0.79 6.69
C VAL A 192 -26.69 1.55 5.50
N ARG A 193 -27.95 1.32 5.07
CA ARG A 193 -28.58 2.12 4.00
C ARG A 193 -28.84 3.57 4.42
N LYS A 194 -29.08 3.89 5.70
CA LYS A 194 -29.24 5.27 6.23
C LYS A 194 -27.90 5.98 6.45
N ALA A 195 -26.87 5.28 6.90
CA ALA A 195 -25.50 5.76 6.95
C ALA A 195 -24.93 5.91 5.54
N SER A 196 -25.30 5.03 4.61
CA SER A 196 -25.09 5.20 3.17
C SER A 196 -25.91 6.36 2.62
N ILE A 197 -27.15 6.60 3.04
CA ILE A 197 -27.93 7.81 2.68
C ILE A 197 -27.26 9.07 3.21
N THR A 198 -26.67 9.01 4.42
CA THR A 198 -25.87 10.12 4.99
C THR A 198 -24.56 10.30 4.22
N ALA A 199 -23.97 9.20 3.72
CA ALA A 199 -22.78 9.20 2.88
C ALA A 199 -23.08 9.39 1.38
N ASN A 200 -24.35 9.46 0.95
CA ASN A 200 -24.73 9.58 -0.46
C ASN A 200 -24.32 10.93 -1.06
N GLU A 201 -24.00 11.93 -0.23
CA GLU A 201 -23.32 13.14 -0.73
C GLU A 201 -21.89 12.88 -1.21
N PHE A 202 -21.21 11.90 -0.62
CA PHE A 202 -19.84 11.54 -0.97
C PHE A 202 -19.76 10.29 -1.85
N ILE A 203 -20.80 9.44 -1.84
CA ILE A 203 -20.97 8.27 -2.71
C ILE A 203 -22.16 8.54 -3.64
N ILE A 204 -21.91 9.38 -4.65
CA ILE A 204 -22.92 9.75 -5.66
C ILE A 204 -22.75 8.85 -6.88
N PHE A 205 -21.51 8.59 -7.26
CA PHE A 205 -21.14 7.88 -8.48
C PHE A 205 -20.55 6.51 -8.18
N LYS A 206 -20.53 5.64 -9.19
CA LYS A 206 -19.95 4.30 -9.08
C LYS A 206 -18.44 4.37 -8.81
N GLU A 207 -17.80 5.44 -9.25
CA GLU A 207 -16.39 5.76 -9.06
C GLU A 207 -16.05 6.05 -7.59
N ASP A 208 -17.00 6.57 -6.81
CA ASP A 208 -16.81 6.83 -5.37
C ASP A 208 -16.73 5.52 -4.56
N LEU A 209 -17.36 4.46 -5.07
CA LEU A 209 -17.36 3.13 -4.45
C LEU A 209 -15.95 2.53 -4.37
N TYR A 210 -15.01 2.97 -5.22
CA TYR A 210 -13.64 2.48 -5.19
C TYR A 210 -12.90 2.85 -3.90
N LEU A 211 -13.29 3.96 -3.23
CA LEU A 211 -12.75 4.32 -1.91
C LEU A 211 -13.36 3.44 -0.79
N GLY A 212 -14.47 2.77 -1.06
CA GLY A 212 -15.01 1.69 -0.22
C GLY A 212 -15.50 2.15 1.15
N ASP A 213 -15.08 1.43 2.19
CA ASP A 213 -15.45 1.74 3.58
C ASP A 213 -14.90 3.11 4.02
N LEU A 214 -13.78 3.55 3.43
CA LEU A 214 -13.14 4.82 3.74
C LEU A 214 -14.01 6.01 3.32
N ALA A 215 -14.77 5.87 2.23
CA ALA A 215 -15.73 6.90 1.78
C ALA A 215 -16.87 7.04 2.78
N VAL A 216 -17.35 5.94 3.35
CA VAL A 216 -18.39 5.95 4.38
C VAL A 216 -17.86 6.61 5.65
N LEU A 217 -16.65 6.28 6.10
CA LEU A 217 -16.02 6.91 7.26
C LEU A 217 -15.84 8.41 7.06
N LEU A 218 -15.28 8.82 5.93
CA LEU A 218 -15.04 10.23 5.62
C LEU A 218 -16.36 11.00 5.51
N GLY A 219 -17.30 10.51 4.71
CA GLY A 219 -18.58 11.16 4.47
C GLY A 219 -19.44 11.28 5.73
N THR A 220 -19.46 10.25 6.59
CA THR A 220 -20.20 10.30 7.86
C THR A 220 -19.65 11.36 8.79
N ILE A 221 -18.33 11.47 8.96
CA ILE A 221 -17.74 12.50 9.83
C ILE A 221 -17.96 13.90 9.24
N CYS A 222 -17.71 14.11 7.95
CA CYS A 222 -17.94 15.40 7.30
C CYS A 222 -19.41 15.86 7.42
N CYS A 223 -20.37 14.95 7.23
CA CYS A 223 -21.79 15.26 7.37
C CYS A 223 -22.16 15.66 8.82
N LEU A 224 -21.67 14.90 9.82
CA LEU A 224 -21.92 15.19 11.22
C LEU A 224 -21.32 16.54 11.65
N GLU A 225 -20.15 16.89 11.14
CA GLU A 225 -19.51 18.18 11.41
C GLU A 225 -20.21 19.35 10.74
N ARG A 226 -20.66 19.18 9.49
CA ARG A 226 -21.49 20.19 8.81
C ARG A 226 -22.78 20.46 9.57
N TYR A 227 -23.45 19.40 10.04
CA TYR A 227 -24.63 19.53 10.88
C TYR A 227 -24.33 20.19 12.23
N SER A 228 -23.19 19.87 12.85
CA SER A 228 -22.73 20.55 14.06
C SER A 228 -22.53 22.06 13.82
N ALA A 229 -22.03 22.47 12.65
CA ALA A 229 -21.87 23.87 12.28
C ALA A 229 -23.22 24.57 12.07
N GLN A 230 -24.17 23.91 11.40
CA GLN A 230 -25.53 24.39 11.18
C GLN A 230 -26.29 24.59 12.50
N LEU A 231 -26.23 23.62 13.41
CA LEU A 231 -26.84 23.72 14.74
C LEU A 231 -26.26 24.86 15.58
N SER A 232 -24.99 25.19 15.37
CA SER A 232 -24.30 26.28 16.06
C SER A 232 -24.51 27.64 15.39
N GLY A 233 -25.22 27.70 14.26
CA GLY A 233 -25.43 28.93 13.48
C GLY A 233 -24.19 29.44 12.74
N LEU A 234 -23.15 28.61 12.59
CA LEU A 234 -21.93 28.97 11.84
C LEU A 234 -22.15 28.91 10.32
N THR A 235 -23.08 28.05 9.88
CA THR A 235 -23.44 27.88 8.47
C THR A 235 -24.96 27.80 8.30
N PRO A 236 -25.49 28.21 7.14
CA PRO A 236 -26.93 28.15 6.88
C PRO A 236 -27.42 26.69 6.82
N ALA A 237 -28.66 26.47 7.22
CA ALA A 237 -29.31 25.17 7.09
C ALA A 237 -29.55 24.85 5.61
N GLU A 238 -29.01 23.72 5.15
CA GLU A 238 -29.25 23.22 3.80
C GLU A 238 -30.44 22.23 3.81
N PRO A 239 -31.35 22.29 2.81
CA PRO A 239 -32.46 21.35 2.69
C PRO A 239 -31.98 19.96 2.24
N GLY A 240 -32.61 18.88 2.74
CA GLY A 240 -32.44 17.51 2.23
C GLY A 240 -31.88 16.48 3.22
N ILE A 241 -30.67 16.65 3.76
CA ILE A 241 -30.05 15.62 4.62
C ILE A 241 -30.71 15.59 6.00
N ILE A 242 -30.89 16.77 6.59
CA ILE A 242 -31.49 16.93 7.91
C ILE A 242 -32.90 16.31 7.90
N GLU A 243 -33.68 16.53 6.84
CA GLU A 243 -35.02 15.97 6.69
C GLU A 243 -34.99 14.44 6.52
N SER A 244 -34.06 13.90 5.71
CA SER A 244 -33.94 12.45 5.49
C SER A 244 -33.50 11.66 6.74
N VAL A 245 -32.76 12.29 7.65
CA VAL A 245 -32.33 11.72 8.95
C VAL A 245 -33.28 12.15 10.10
N GLY A 246 -34.30 12.97 9.80
CA GLY A 246 -35.32 13.49 10.71
C GLY A 246 -34.80 14.50 11.74
N GLY A 247 -33.67 15.16 11.46
CA GLY A 247 -33.13 16.27 12.23
C GLY A 247 -34.01 17.53 12.15
N LYS A 248 -33.70 18.50 13.00
CA LYS A 248 -34.40 19.79 13.03
C LYS A 248 -33.63 20.79 12.18
N THR A 249 -34.33 21.53 11.32
CA THR A 249 -33.74 22.52 10.39
C THR A 249 -33.45 23.87 11.02
N TYR A 250 -33.76 24.05 12.31
CA TYR A 250 -33.61 25.31 13.05
C TYR A 250 -32.52 25.21 14.12
N VAL A 251 -31.91 26.36 14.44
CA VAL A 251 -30.95 26.51 15.55
C VAL A 251 -31.58 25.98 16.84
N SER A 252 -31.02 24.90 17.37
CA SER A 252 -31.51 24.26 18.58
C SER A 252 -31.06 25.05 19.80
N ARG A 253 -31.94 25.20 20.81
CA ARG A 253 -31.55 25.75 22.13
C ARG A 253 -30.49 24.88 22.82
N ASP A 254 -30.45 23.59 22.49
CA ASP A 254 -29.42 22.63 22.88
C ASP A 254 -28.81 21.97 21.63
N PRO A 255 -27.71 22.50 21.08
CA PRO A 255 -27.08 21.97 19.87
C PRO A 255 -26.40 20.62 20.14
N GLU A 256 -25.84 20.39 21.33
CA GLU A 256 -25.14 19.14 21.65
C GLU A 256 -26.14 17.98 21.77
N GLY A 257 -27.28 18.21 22.44
CA GLY A 257 -28.35 17.22 22.54
C GLY A 257 -28.93 16.84 21.17
N ALA A 258 -29.14 17.82 20.29
CA ALA A 258 -29.61 17.60 18.92
C ALA A 258 -28.59 16.81 18.07
N LEU A 259 -27.31 17.15 18.17
CA LEU A 259 -26.23 16.42 17.50
C LEU A 259 -26.14 14.98 17.99
N ARG A 260 -26.24 14.74 19.31
CA ARG A 260 -26.23 13.39 19.88
C ARG A 260 -27.37 12.52 19.35
N GLN A 261 -28.56 13.08 19.22
CA GLN A 261 -29.71 12.36 18.64
C GLN A 261 -29.44 11.98 17.18
N LEU A 262 -28.87 12.89 16.39
CA LEU A 262 -28.54 12.61 14.99
C LEU A 262 -27.43 11.56 14.85
N VAL A 263 -26.34 11.68 15.62
CA VAL A 263 -25.24 10.70 15.66
C VAL A 263 -25.76 9.29 15.96
N HIS A 264 -26.69 9.17 16.92
CA HIS A 264 -27.35 7.91 17.23
C HIS A 264 -28.21 7.39 16.05
N ARG A 265 -28.95 8.26 15.36
CA ARG A 265 -29.75 7.90 14.18
C ARG A 265 -28.91 7.50 12.97
N CYS A 266 -27.70 8.04 12.84
CA CYS A 266 -26.71 7.62 11.83
C CYS A 266 -26.02 6.29 12.20
N GLY A 267 -26.31 5.71 13.37
CA GLY A 267 -25.70 4.46 13.82
C GLY A 267 -24.26 4.61 14.31
N VAL A 268 -23.84 5.83 14.66
CA VAL A 268 -22.50 6.13 15.17
C VAL A 268 -22.53 6.21 16.70
N ARG A 269 -21.49 5.69 17.35
CA ARG A 269 -21.33 5.78 18.81
C ARG A 269 -20.96 7.21 19.19
N TRP A 270 -21.77 7.85 20.04
CA TRP A 270 -21.52 9.25 20.49
C TRP A 270 -20.13 9.48 21.07
N ASN A 271 -19.67 8.58 21.94
CA ASN A 271 -18.32 8.68 22.52
C ASN A 271 -17.23 8.51 21.45
N ALA A 272 -17.43 7.63 20.45
CA ALA A 272 -16.49 7.49 19.33
C ALA A 272 -16.40 8.79 18.54
N TYR A 273 -17.55 9.40 18.23
CA TYR A 273 -17.58 10.66 17.50
C TYR A 273 -16.86 11.79 18.26
N LYS A 274 -17.06 11.88 19.60
CA LYS A 274 -16.29 12.81 20.44
C LYS A 274 -14.79 12.55 20.39
N GLU A 275 -14.38 11.29 20.50
CA GLU A 275 -12.98 10.86 20.39
C GLU A 275 -12.39 11.25 19.03
N VAL A 276 -13.11 11.03 17.92
CA VAL A 276 -12.68 11.42 16.56
C VAL A 276 -12.49 12.94 16.47
N LYS A 277 -13.45 13.73 16.96
CA LYS A 277 -13.37 15.20 16.94
C LYS A 277 -12.18 15.71 17.75
N GLN A 278 -11.94 15.12 18.92
CA GLN A 278 -10.79 15.47 19.75
C GLN A 278 -9.46 15.10 19.09
N LEU A 279 -9.37 13.89 18.53
CA LEU A 279 -8.17 13.41 17.86
C LEU A 279 -7.87 14.24 16.59
N ARG A 280 -8.90 14.59 15.80
CA ARG A 280 -8.75 15.49 14.64
C ARG A 280 -8.10 16.81 15.06
N LYS A 281 -8.62 17.45 16.11
CA LYS A 281 -8.07 18.71 16.64
C LYS A 281 -6.61 18.54 17.05
N GLN A 282 -6.31 17.52 17.85
CA GLN A 282 -4.94 17.24 18.30
C GLN A 282 -3.98 17.01 17.12
N LEU A 283 -4.41 16.24 16.11
CA LEU A 283 -3.59 15.99 14.92
C LEU A 283 -3.36 17.26 14.11
N THR A 284 -4.38 18.09 13.91
CA THR A 284 -4.21 19.38 13.24
C THR A 284 -3.20 20.28 13.96
N ASP A 285 -3.32 20.41 15.28
CA ASP A 285 -2.41 21.22 16.09
C ASP A 285 -0.97 20.68 16.01
N ILE A 286 -0.78 19.36 16.14
CA ILE A 286 0.53 18.72 16.06
C ILE A 286 1.14 18.85 14.66
N LEU A 287 0.35 18.66 13.60
CA LEU A 287 0.85 18.76 12.23
C LEU A 287 1.30 20.18 11.88
N ASN A 288 0.59 21.20 12.36
CA ASN A 288 1.00 22.59 12.20
C ASN A 288 2.31 22.92 12.93
N VAL A 289 2.62 22.22 14.02
CA VAL A 289 3.91 22.34 14.74
C VAL A 289 5.02 21.59 14.01
N ILE A 290 4.72 20.42 13.44
CA ILE A 290 5.72 19.57 12.78
C ILE A 290 6.08 20.07 11.38
N ILE A 291 5.11 20.55 10.62
CA ILE A 291 5.27 20.99 9.22
C ILE A 291 5.19 22.51 9.18
N PRO A 292 6.31 23.22 8.91
CA PRO A 292 6.27 24.67 8.76
C PRO A 292 5.38 25.04 7.56
N ASP A 293 4.70 26.19 7.67
CA ASP A 293 3.85 26.77 6.62
C ASP A 293 2.63 25.92 6.19
N LEU A 294 2.30 24.85 6.91
CA LEU A 294 1.11 24.04 6.58
C LEU A 294 -0.19 24.81 6.76
N GLY A 295 -0.30 25.63 7.82
CA GLY A 295 -1.46 26.50 8.07
C GLY A 295 -2.80 25.77 8.11
N LEU A 296 -2.84 24.50 8.55
CA LEU A 296 -4.04 23.67 8.51
C LEU A 296 -5.08 24.18 9.51
N SER A 297 -6.28 24.48 9.02
CA SER A 297 -7.43 24.83 9.86
C SER A 297 -8.52 23.75 9.79
N ILE A 298 -9.33 23.68 10.83
CA ILE A 298 -10.45 22.73 10.90
C ILE A 298 -11.63 23.32 10.14
N ASP A 299 -11.78 22.92 8.88
CA ASP A 299 -12.97 23.20 8.10
C ASP A 299 -14.10 22.23 8.50
N LEU A 300 -15.22 22.78 8.97
CA LEU A 300 -16.43 22.04 9.36
C LEU A 300 -17.37 21.77 8.18
N CYS A 301 -17.18 22.46 7.05
CA CYS A 301 -18.00 22.35 5.85
C CYS A 301 -17.18 21.86 4.67
N LEU A 302 -16.23 20.96 4.94
CA LEU A 302 -15.34 20.40 3.94
C LEU A 302 -16.15 19.78 2.78
N PRO A 303 -15.84 20.16 1.52
CA PRO A 303 -16.59 19.67 0.36
C PRO A 303 -16.28 18.20 0.08
N LYS A 304 -17.01 17.62 -0.89
CA LYS A 304 -16.68 16.31 -1.43
C LYS A 304 -15.28 16.36 -2.10
N PRO A 305 -14.39 15.38 -1.89
CA PRO A 305 -13.15 15.29 -2.63
C PRO A 305 -13.41 15.17 -4.13
N SER A 306 -12.57 15.80 -4.94
CA SER A 306 -12.56 15.60 -6.39
C SER A 306 -12.14 14.17 -6.76
N ASP A 307 -12.46 13.72 -7.97
CA ASP A 307 -12.09 12.38 -8.46
C ASP A 307 -10.58 12.12 -8.37
N PHE A 308 -9.76 13.14 -8.64
CA PHE A 308 -8.32 13.07 -8.48
C PHE A 308 -7.92 12.88 -7.01
N GLN A 309 -8.51 13.65 -6.09
CA GLN A 309 -8.26 13.49 -4.66
C GLN A 309 -8.74 12.13 -4.15
N MET A 310 -9.83 11.58 -4.68
CA MET A 310 -10.30 10.23 -4.35
C MET A 310 -9.27 9.17 -4.74
N ILE A 311 -8.68 9.26 -5.94
CA ILE A 311 -7.58 8.37 -6.35
C ILE A 311 -6.38 8.52 -5.41
N GLN A 312 -6.01 9.75 -5.07
CA GLN A 312 -4.88 10.01 -4.15
C GLN A 312 -5.15 9.48 -2.74
N LEU A 313 -6.39 9.58 -2.21
CA LEU A 313 -6.76 9.00 -0.92
C LEU A 313 -6.63 7.46 -0.92
N ARG A 314 -7.02 6.81 -2.01
CA ARG A 314 -6.85 5.36 -2.18
C ARG A 314 -5.37 4.98 -2.22
N GLN A 315 -4.55 5.78 -2.91
CA GLN A 315 -3.10 5.61 -2.94
C GLN A 315 -2.48 5.83 -1.54
N LEU A 316 -2.91 6.85 -0.79
CA LEU A 316 -2.48 7.05 0.59
C LEU A 316 -2.80 5.85 1.48
N PHE A 317 -4.00 5.28 1.34
CA PHE A 317 -4.36 4.10 2.11
C PHE A 317 -3.46 2.90 1.81
N LEU A 318 -3.10 2.67 0.54
CA LEU A 318 -2.13 1.64 0.16
C LEU A 318 -0.74 1.91 0.75
N VAL A 319 -0.31 3.18 0.77
CA VAL A 319 0.96 3.61 1.37
C VAL A 319 0.99 3.39 2.90
N GLY A 320 -0.16 3.53 3.57
CA GLY A 320 -0.30 3.24 5.00
C GLY A 320 -0.37 1.74 5.32
N SER A 321 -0.93 0.94 4.43
CA SER A 321 -1.11 -0.50 4.59
C SER A 321 -0.43 -1.30 3.46
N PRO A 322 0.88 -1.15 3.24
CA PRO A 322 1.57 -1.72 2.08
C PRO A 322 1.64 -3.25 2.12
N CYS A 323 1.47 -3.85 3.30
CA CYS A 323 1.49 -5.29 3.51
C CYS A 323 0.09 -5.95 3.47
N GLN A 324 -0.99 -5.18 3.37
CA GLN A 324 -2.35 -5.66 3.55
C GLN A 324 -3.18 -5.51 2.26
N VAL A 325 -2.82 -6.32 1.27
CA VAL A 325 -3.50 -6.40 -0.02
C VAL A 325 -4.06 -7.81 -0.21
N ALA A 326 -5.29 -7.89 -0.71
CA ALA A 326 -5.95 -9.12 -1.09
C ALA A 326 -6.30 -9.12 -2.58
N LYS A 327 -6.17 -10.28 -3.21
CA LYS A 327 -6.53 -10.51 -4.62
C LYS A 327 -7.80 -11.32 -4.69
N LYS A 328 -8.66 -11.04 -5.66
CA LYS A 328 -9.87 -11.82 -5.88
C LYS A 328 -9.51 -13.25 -6.29
N LEU A 329 -10.16 -14.23 -5.66
CA LEU A 329 -10.02 -15.64 -6.00
C LEU A 329 -10.69 -15.90 -7.37
N ASN A 330 -9.89 -16.20 -8.38
CA ASN A 330 -10.39 -16.58 -9.71
C ASN A 330 -10.59 -18.10 -9.77
N VAL A 331 -11.78 -18.56 -9.39
CA VAL A 331 -12.13 -19.98 -9.47
C VAL A 331 -12.46 -20.35 -10.92
N SER A 332 -11.75 -21.33 -11.50
CA SER A 332 -12.09 -21.87 -12.82
C SER A 332 -13.47 -22.54 -12.78
N VAL A 333 -14.32 -22.21 -13.75
CA VAL A 333 -15.75 -22.58 -13.78
C VAL A 333 -15.96 -24.05 -14.18
N THR A 334 -14.91 -24.77 -14.59
CA THR A 334 -14.96 -26.15 -15.08
C THR A 334 -14.72 -27.14 -13.93
N GLY A 335 -15.79 -27.82 -13.47
CA GLY A 335 -15.68 -28.98 -12.57
C GLY A 335 -16.16 -28.82 -11.12
N LEU A 336 -16.38 -27.60 -10.62
CA LEU A 336 -16.83 -27.40 -9.23
C LEU A 336 -18.36 -27.47 -9.06
N PRO A 337 -18.89 -28.07 -7.97
CA PRO A 337 -20.32 -28.11 -7.68
C PRO A 337 -20.91 -26.69 -7.51
N GLY A 338 -22.16 -26.49 -7.97
CA GLY A 338 -22.79 -25.16 -8.04
C GLY A 338 -22.88 -24.42 -6.69
N ASN A 339 -22.94 -25.14 -5.58
CA ASN A 339 -22.97 -24.57 -4.23
C ASN A 339 -21.63 -23.90 -3.84
N GLU A 340 -20.50 -24.51 -4.22
CA GLU A 340 -19.17 -23.94 -3.95
C GLU A 340 -18.90 -22.72 -4.82
N ARG A 341 -19.40 -22.72 -6.06
CA ARG A 341 -19.32 -21.53 -6.94
C ARG A 341 -20.04 -20.33 -6.34
N ARG A 342 -21.20 -20.53 -5.71
CA ARG A 342 -21.91 -19.43 -5.01
C ARG A 342 -21.13 -18.96 -3.78
N ARG A 343 -20.56 -19.89 -3.01
CA ARG A 343 -19.78 -19.58 -1.81
C ARG A 343 -18.51 -18.78 -2.15
N LEU A 344 -17.81 -19.16 -3.21
CA LEU A 344 -16.52 -18.58 -3.58
C LEU A 344 -16.63 -17.36 -4.52
N ARG A 345 -17.84 -16.96 -4.90
CA ARG A 345 -18.08 -15.82 -5.82
C ARG A 345 -17.40 -14.52 -5.35
N TYR A 346 -17.43 -14.25 -4.05
CA TYR A 346 -16.88 -13.04 -3.43
C TYR A 346 -15.69 -13.36 -2.51
N ALA A 347 -14.98 -14.45 -2.80
CA ALA A 347 -13.79 -14.84 -2.05
C ALA A 347 -12.55 -14.10 -2.55
N TYR A 348 -11.63 -13.85 -1.63
CA TYR A 348 -10.34 -13.25 -1.82
C TYR A 348 -9.24 -14.13 -1.23
N GLU A 349 -8.02 -13.92 -1.69
CA GLU A 349 -6.80 -14.57 -1.23
C GLU A 349 -5.83 -13.51 -0.69
N ILE A 350 -5.06 -13.90 0.31
CA ILE A 350 -4.10 -13.06 1.01
C ILE A 350 -2.79 -13.85 1.12
N PRO A 351 -1.62 -13.20 0.98
CA PRO A 351 -0.34 -13.88 1.15
C PRO A 351 -0.24 -14.56 2.52
N GLY A 352 0.19 -15.82 2.53
CA GLY A 352 0.50 -16.56 3.75
C GLY A 352 -0.71 -17.03 4.56
N LYS A 353 -1.94 -16.85 4.08
CA LYS A 353 -3.15 -17.42 4.69
C LYS A 353 -3.77 -18.48 3.79
N GLN A 354 -3.93 -19.69 4.32
CA GLN A 354 -4.59 -20.77 3.60
C GLN A 354 -6.11 -20.58 3.58
N GLY A 355 -6.70 -20.83 2.40
CA GLY A 355 -8.14 -20.78 2.19
C GLY A 355 -8.71 -19.39 1.89
N PRO A 356 -10.00 -19.33 1.52
CA PRO A 356 -10.65 -18.09 1.08
C PRO A 356 -10.94 -17.14 2.25
N VAL A 357 -10.75 -15.85 1.99
CA VAL A 357 -11.11 -14.74 2.87
C VAL A 357 -12.26 -13.94 2.25
N PHE A 358 -13.10 -13.35 3.08
CA PHE A 358 -14.27 -12.59 2.63
C PHE A 358 -14.17 -11.15 3.10
N ILE A 359 -14.82 -10.22 2.42
CA ILE A 359 -15.02 -8.85 2.92
C ILE A 359 -16.10 -8.89 4.01
N ASP A 360 -15.96 -8.08 5.07
CA ASP A 360 -16.97 -7.99 6.14
C ASP A 360 -18.35 -7.67 5.53
N PRO A 361 -19.42 -8.42 5.87
CA PRO A 361 -20.75 -8.21 5.29
C PRO A 361 -21.31 -6.79 5.46
N ASN A 362 -20.81 -6.03 6.44
CA ASN A 362 -21.22 -4.65 6.67
C ASN A 362 -20.48 -3.63 5.77
N SER A 363 -19.46 -4.07 5.03
CA SER A 363 -18.73 -3.22 4.08
C SER A 363 -19.57 -2.91 2.85
N THR A 364 -19.38 -1.73 2.28
CA THR A 364 -19.99 -1.35 0.99
C THR A 364 -19.46 -2.20 -0.17
N LEU A 365 -18.26 -2.77 -0.03
CA LEU A 365 -17.61 -3.61 -1.04
C LEU A 365 -17.92 -5.10 -0.89
N ALA A 366 -18.75 -5.51 0.07
CA ALA A 366 -19.00 -6.91 0.38
C ALA A 366 -19.60 -7.72 -0.79
N ARG A 367 -20.36 -7.06 -1.67
CA ARG A 367 -21.00 -7.66 -2.85
C ARG A 367 -20.35 -7.22 -4.16
N GLU A 368 -19.21 -6.52 -4.07
CA GLU A 368 -18.48 -6.02 -5.21
C GLU A 368 -17.33 -6.97 -5.59
N ASN A 369 -16.93 -6.88 -6.85
CA ASN A 369 -16.03 -7.85 -7.49
C ASN A 369 -14.73 -7.20 -7.95
N PHE A 370 -14.12 -6.36 -7.10
CA PHE A 370 -12.85 -5.71 -7.42
C PHE A 370 -11.70 -6.73 -7.45
N PRO A 371 -10.76 -6.62 -8.41
CA PRO A 371 -9.68 -7.59 -8.57
C PRO A 371 -8.66 -7.53 -7.44
N PHE A 372 -8.38 -6.32 -6.91
CA PHE A 372 -7.45 -6.09 -5.81
C PHE A 372 -8.06 -5.11 -4.82
N VAL A 373 -7.90 -5.41 -3.54
CA VAL A 373 -8.35 -4.56 -2.43
C VAL A 373 -7.26 -4.45 -1.37
N ALA A 374 -7.10 -3.26 -0.81
CA ALA A 374 -6.33 -3.04 0.41
C ALA A 374 -7.28 -3.10 1.62
N TYR A 375 -6.79 -3.57 2.77
CA TYR A 375 -7.57 -3.68 3.99
C TYR A 375 -6.75 -3.26 5.22
N LEU A 376 -7.42 -2.85 6.30
CA LEU A 376 -6.73 -2.44 7.53
C LEU A 376 -6.55 -3.59 8.52
N GLU A 377 -7.59 -4.39 8.71
CA GLU A 377 -7.59 -5.48 9.67
C GLU A 377 -8.18 -6.76 9.06
N LEU A 378 -7.58 -7.89 9.43
CA LEU A 378 -8.10 -9.22 9.17
C LEU A 378 -8.64 -9.79 10.47
N HIS A 379 -9.96 -9.98 10.52
CA HIS A 379 -10.67 -10.46 11.69
C HIS A 379 -11.17 -11.88 11.46
N THR A 380 -10.84 -12.82 12.35
CA THR A 380 -11.38 -14.19 12.26
C THR A 380 -12.42 -14.45 13.34
N THR A 381 -13.62 -14.86 12.92
CA THR A 381 -14.68 -15.44 13.77
C THR A 381 -14.90 -16.90 13.40
N SER A 382 -16.03 -17.23 12.76
CA SER A 382 -16.26 -18.50 12.06
C SER A 382 -15.55 -18.54 10.71
N LYS A 383 -15.39 -17.37 10.08
CA LYS A 383 -14.67 -17.16 8.82
C LYS A 383 -13.75 -15.95 8.96
N PRO A 384 -12.68 -15.88 8.16
CA PRO A 384 -11.83 -14.70 8.09
C PRO A 384 -12.52 -13.60 7.26
N PHE A 385 -12.60 -12.39 7.84
CA PHE A 385 -13.21 -11.20 7.26
C PHE A 385 -12.22 -10.03 7.18
N LEU A 386 -12.18 -9.37 6.03
CA LEU A 386 -11.47 -8.12 5.79
C LEU A 386 -12.30 -6.93 6.28
N ARG A 387 -11.68 -6.02 7.04
CA ARG A 387 -12.32 -4.80 7.54
C ARG A 387 -11.59 -3.55 7.10
N SER A 388 -12.38 -2.48 6.91
CA SER A 388 -11.93 -1.18 6.37
C SER A 388 -11.24 -1.37 5.03
N VAL A 389 -12.03 -1.74 4.03
CA VAL A 389 -11.56 -2.16 2.71
C VAL A 389 -11.65 -1.02 1.71
N CYS A 390 -10.64 -0.94 0.83
CA CYS A 390 -10.53 0.03 -0.26
C CYS A 390 -10.10 -0.69 -1.54
N ALA A 391 -10.72 -0.38 -2.68
CA ALA A 391 -10.28 -0.94 -3.96
C ALA A 391 -8.98 -0.27 -4.42
N ILE A 392 -8.05 -1.03 -5.00
CA ILE A 392 -6.75 -0.49 -5.47
C ILE A 392 -6.46 -0.92 -6.91
N ASP A 393 -5.64 -0.13 -7.61
CA ASP A 393 -5.06 -0.54 -8.88
C ASP A 393 -3.73 -1.26 -8.63
N PRO A 394 -3.54 -2.51 -9.10
CA PRO A 394 -2.28 -3.24 -8.93
C PRO A 394 -1.06 -2.52 -9.52
N ARG A 395 -1.25 -1.60 -10.49
CA ARG A 395 -0.16 -0.79 -11.06
C ARG A 395 0.49 0.15 -10.05
N TRP A 396 -0.16 0.44 -8.94
CA TRP A 396 0.38 1.31 -7.91
C TRP A 396 1.38 0.60 -6.98
N ILE A 397 1.27 -0.74 -6.86
CA ILE A 397 2.06 -1.52 -5.89
C ILE A 397 3.57 -1.34 -6.08
N PRO A 398 4.14 -1.41 -7.31
CA PRO A 398 5.58 -1.26 -7.48
C PRO A 398 6.16 0.09 -7.03
N PHE A 399 5.33 1.13 -7.03
CA PHE A 399 5.75 2.50 -6.73
C PHE A 399 5.42 2.91 -5.28
N LEU A 400 4.27 2.47 -4.76
CA LEU A 400 3.78 2.86 -3.43
C LEU A 400 4.18 1.86 -2.33
N ALA A 401 4.46 0.61 -2.69
CA ALA A 401 4.86 -0.45 -1.76
C ALA A 401 6.12 -1.20 -2.26
N PRO A 402 7.27 -0.50 -2.42
CA PRO A 402 8.46 -1.06 -3.06
C PRO A 402 9.10 -2.26 -2.36
N HIS A 403 8.77 -2.45 -1.08
CA HIS A 403 9.29 -3.54 -0.25
C HIS A 403 8.36 -4.77 -0.21
N SER A 404 7.18 -4.69 -0.82
CA SER A 404 6.12 -5.69 -0.64
C SER A 404 5.88 -6.55 -1.88
N TYR A 405 6.74 -6.49 -2.89
CA TYR A 405 6.70 -7.32 -4.09
C TYR A 405 8.08 -7.84 -4.48
N ALA A 406 8.10 -8.95 -5.22
CA ALA A 406 9.26 -9.50 -5.90
C ALA A 406 8.96 -9.66 -7.40
N VAL A 407 10.03 -9.79 -8.17
CA VAL A 407 9.99 -9.88 -9.62
C VAL A 407 10.86 -11.05 -10.06
N SER A 408 10.52 -11.68 -11.18
CA SER A 408 11.37 -12.67 -11.84
C SER A 408 11.45 -12.38 -13.34
N GLU A 409 12.65 -12.52 -13.91
CA GLU A 409 12.93 -12.34 -15.34
C GLU A 409 12.47 -10.96 -15.87
N LEU A 410 13.24 -9.91 -15.58
CA LEU A 410 13.01 -8.57 -16.12
C LEU A 410 13.42 -8.48 -17.60
N VAL A 411 12.64 -7.73 -18.38
CA VAL A 411 13.03 -7.36 -19.74
C VAL A 411 14.04 -6.23 -19.69
N LEU A 412 15.26 -6.46 -20.17
CA LEU A 412 16.37 -5.49 -20.13
C LEU A 412 16.82 -5.01 -21.50
N THR A 413 16.62 -5.84 -22.53
CA THR A 413 17.01 -5.58 -23.92
C THR A 413 15.76 -5.49 -24.79
N ASP A 414 15.85 -4.79 -25.92
CA ASP A 414 14.81 -4.90 -26.94
C ASP A 414 14.96 -6.27 -27.62
N ASN A 415 13.88 -7.05 -27.66
CA ASN A 415 13.84 -8.24 -28.49
C ASN A 415 13.76 -7.78 -29.95
N VAL A 416 14.90 -7.72 -30.62
CA VAL A 416 14.93 -7.79 -32.09
C VAL A 416 14.97 -9.27 -32.41
N ASP A 417 13.92 -9.78 -33.05
CA ASP A 417 13.91 -11.13 -33.61
C ASP A 417 15.15 -11.30 -34.50
N THR A 418 16.16 -12.01 -34.00
CA THR A 418 17.25 -12.54 -34.84
C THR A 418 16.70 -13.76 -35.60
N SER A 419 15.76 -13.53 -36.51
CA SER A 419 15.26 -14.53 -37.47
C SER A 419 15.42 -14.07 -38.91
N GLU A 420 16.50 -13.33 -39.20
CA GLU A 420 16.98 -13.10 -40.55
C GLU A 420 18.49 -13.29 -40.56
N ASN A 421 18.93 -14.55 -40.74
CA ASN A 421 20.12 -14.94 -41.50
C ASN A 421 20.48 -16.41 -41.25
N LYS A 422 19.73 -17.33 -41.87
CA LYS A 422 20.27 -18.58 -42.42
C LYS A 422 19.46 -18.98 -43.66
N SER A 423 19.57 -18.18 -44.73
CA SER A 423 19.29 -18.66 -46.09
C SER A 423 20.63 -18.85 -46.81
N GLY A 424 21.08 -20.09 -46.85
CA GLY A 424 22.27 -20.52 -47.59
C GLY A 424 22.11 -21.98 -48.00
N ASN A 425 21.55 -22.17 -49.20
CA ASN A 425 21.60 -23.31 -50.12
C ASN A 425 22.00 -24.70 -49.59
N GLN A 426 21.12 -25.70 -49.77
CA GLN A 426 21.27 -26.65 -50.88
C GLN A 426 19.99 -27.48 -51.09
N SER A 427 19.67 -27.61 -52.37
CA SER A 427 18.62 -28.37 -53.02
C SER A 427 18.70 -29.88 -52.78
N THR A 428 17.55 -30.56 -52.67
CA THR A 428 17.20 -31.65 -53.60
C THR A 428 15.68 -31.90 -53.63
N VAL A 429 15.22 -32.04 -54.87
CA VAL A 429 13.91 -32.43 -55.39
C VAL A 429 13.50 -33.81 -54.85
N ASN A 430 12.21 -34.01 -54.55
CA ASN A 430 11.45 -35.15 -55.08
C ASN A 430 9.94 -34.98 -54.88
N GLU A 431 9.26 -35.04 -56.02
CA GLU A 431 7.83 -35.09 -56.22
C GLU A 431 7.24 -36.42 -55.70
N SER A 432 5.97 -36.39 -55.30
CA SER A 432 5.00 -37.40 -55.74
C SER A 432 3.56 -36.96 -55.44
N ASN A 433 2.81 -36.83 -56.53
CA ASN A 433 1.36 -36.70 -56.61
C ASN A 433 0.66 -37.92 -56.00
N ASN A 434 -0.54 -37.73 -55.42
CA ASN A 434 -1.74 -38.25 -56.10
C ASN A 434 -3.06 -37.73 -55.51
N SER A 435 -3.96 -37.43 -56.45
CA SER A 435 -5.37 -37.08 -56.33
C SER A 435 -6.28 -38.29 -56.08
N GLY A 436 -7.46 -38.07 -55.50
CA GLY A 436 -8.58 -39.03 -55.54
C GLY A 436 -9.84 -38.55 -54.82
N ASN A 437 -10.85 -38.14 -55.60
CA ASN A 437 -12.25 -37.91 -55.19
C ASN A 437 -12.91 -39.21 -54.69
N SER A 438 -13.90 -39.10 -53.78
CA SER A 438 -15.34 -39.33 -54.08
C SER A 438 -16.20 -39.58 -52.82
N ASP A 439 -17.34 -38.89 -52.79
CA ASP A 439 -18.69 -39.30 -52.37
C ASP A 439 -19.13 -39.44 -50.88
N ASP A 440 -20.17 -38.64 -50.60
CA ASP A 440 -21.47 -38.98 -50.01
C ASP A 440 -21.84 -38.77 -48.51
N GLU A 441 -23.03 -38.16 -48.42
CA GLU A 441 -24.09 -38.12 -47.40
C GLU A 441 -23.84 -37.69 -45.93
N GLY A 442 -24.22 -36.44 -45.67
CA GLY A 442 -25.22 -36.01 -44.67
C GLY A 442 -25.31 -36.69 -43.30
N THR A 443 -24.84 -36.00 -42.24
CA THR A 443 -25.61 -35.88 -40.97
C THR A 443 -25.12 -34.70 -40.14
N LYS A 444 -26.05 -33.88 -39.64
CA LYS A 444 -25.77 -32.79 -38.68
C LYS A 444 -25.33 -33.39 -37.34
N SER A 445 -24.11 -33.09 -36.90
CA SER A 445 -23.70 -33.24 -35.50
C SER A 445 -22.67 -32.19 -35.12
N ALA A 446 -22.75 -31.77 -33.86
CA ALA A 446 -21.95 -30.73 -33.24
C ALA A 446 -20.51 -31.21 -32.96
N ALA A 447 -19.52 -30.34 -33.17
CA ALA A 447 -18.21 -30.44 -32.55
C ALA A 447 -17.48 -29.09 -32.49
N ASN A 448 -17.19 -28.68 -31.26
CA ASN A 448 -15.90 -28.12 -30.80
C ASN A 448 -15.18 -27.09 -31.67
N THR A 449 -15.23 -25.83 -31.23
CA THR A 449 -14.12 -24.89 -31.42
C THR A 449 -13.54 -24.55 -30.05
N SER A 450 -12.59 -25.37 -29.61
CA SER A 450 -11.63 -24.99 -28.58
C SER A 450 -10.77 -23.86 -29.13
N VAL A 451 -11.10 -22.61 -28.78
CA VAL A 451 -10.20 -21.48 -28.99
C VAL A 451 -9.13 -21.55 -27.90
N THR A 452 -8.07 -22.32 -28.15
CA THR A 452 -6.76 -22.10 -27.53
C THR A 452 -6.17 -20.83 -28.13
N SER A 453 -6.49 -19.67 -27.57
CA SER A 453 -5.79 -18.43 -27.88
C SER A 453 -4.53 -18.32 -27.01
N ASN A 454 -3.46 -18.99 -27.43
CA ASN A 454 -2.10 -18.58 -27.08
C ASN A 454 -1.78 -17.30 -27.87
N SER A 455 -2.25 -16.15 -27.40
CA SER A 455 -1.70 -14.87 -27.82
C SER A 455 -0.36 -14.69 -27.10
N VAL A 456 0.74 -14.76 -27.85
CA VAL A 456 2.08 -14.41 -27.36
C VAL A 456 2.05 -12.92 -26.97
N VAL A 457 1.82 -12.62 -25.70
CA VAL A 457 1.89 -11.25 -25.19
C VAL A 457 3.37 -10.86 -25.17
N SER A 458 3.80 -10.00 -26.09
CA SER A 458 5.13 -9.40 -26.02
C SER A 458 5.22 -8.56 -24.74
N LEU A 459 6.20 -8.88 -23.88
CA LEU A 459 6.41 -8.15 -22.65
C LEU A 459 6.90 -6.72 -22.97
N PRO A 460 6.45 -5.69 -22.23
CA PRO A 460 6.80 -4.32 -22.54
C PRO A 460 8.30 -4.08 -22.32
N THR A 461 8.95 -3.48 -23.31
CA THR A 461 10.36 -3.08 -23.23
C THR A 461 10.53 -1.90 -22.25
N PRO A 462 11.75 -1.72 -21.70
CA PRO A 462 12.06 -0.59 -20.84
C PRO A 462 11.66 0.75 -21.47
N ARG A 463 11.09 1.64 -20.65
CA ARG A 463 10.73 3.00 -21.05
C ARG A 463 10.92 4.02 -19.94
N TYR A 464 11.18 5.27 -20.32
CA TYR A 464 11.22 6.39 -19.39
C TYR A 464 9.81 6.88 -19.07
N ASP A 465 9.43 6.86 -17.80
CA ASP A 465 8.19 7.44 -17.28
C ASP A 465 8.44 8.91 -16.90
N SER A 466 7.90 9.84 -17.70
CA SER A 466 8.10 11.28 -17.51
C SER A 466 7.41 11.83 -16.25
N GLU A 467 6.31 11.21 -15.80
CA GLU A 467 5.58 11.67 -14.62
C GLU A 467 6.37 11.36 -13.34
N ARG A 468 6.94 10.15 -13.28
CA ARG A 468 7.69 9.67 -12.11
C ARG A 468 9.18 9.98 -12.15
N ASP A 469 9.73 10.29 -13.34
CA ASP A 469 11.16 10.47 -13.60
C ASP A 469 11.96 9.20 -13.29
N ILE A 470 11.48 8.06 -13.79
CA ILE A 470 12.04 6.73 -13.51
C ILE A 470 11.95 5.86 -14.78
N ILE A 471 12.90 4.93 -14.94
CA ILE A 471 12.86 3.92 -16.00
C ILE A 471 12.14 2.68 -15.52
N VAL A 472 11.10 2.32 -16.26
CA VAL A 472 10.21 1.20 -15.95
C VAL A 472 10.28 0.14 -17.03
N THR A 473 10.13 -1.13 -16.68
CA THR A 473 10.15 -2.25 -17.62
C THR A 473 9.10 -3.30 -17.27
N GLY A 474 8.79 -4.17 -18.23
CA GLY A 474 8.02 -5.38 -18.00
C GLY A 474 8.85 -6.49 -17.34
N ALA A 475 8.15 -7.40 -16.68
CA ALA A 475 8.73 -8.63 -16.18
C ALA A 475 7.76 -9.79 -16.42
N LYS A 476 8.32 -11.00 -16.54
CA LYS A 476 7.52 -12.20 -16.80
C LYS A 476 6.65 -12.59 -15.61
N SER A 477 7.17 -12.46 -14.40
CA SER A 477 6.42 -12.69 -13.17
C SER A 477 6.65 -11.56 -12.17
N ILE A 478 5.56 -11.07 -11.60
CA ILE A 478 5.56 -10.05 -10.55
C ILE A 478 4.66 -10.59 -9.44
N MET A 479 5.24 -10.84 -8.27
CA MET A 479 4.57 -11.46 -7.13
C MET A 479 4.49 -10.48 -5.97
N TYR A 480 3.29 -10.25 -5.45
CA TYR A 480 3.11 -9.51 -4.21
C TYR A 480 3.29 -10.44 -3.01
N ILE A 481 4.16 -10.03 -2.08
CA ILE A 481 4.62 -10.80 -0.93
C ILE A 481 3.95 -10.36 0.38
N GLY A 482 3.56 -9.08 0.47
CA GLY A 482 3.03 -8.50 1.70
C GLY A 482 4.07 -8.48 2.82
N LEU A 483 3.94 -9.40 3.79
CA LEU A 483 4.84 -9.58 4.95
C LEU A 483 5.75 -10.81 4.84
N GLY A 484 5.54 -11.65 3.83
CA GLY A 484 6.28 -12.88 3.63
C GLY A 484 7.76 -12.64 3.33
N VAL A 485 8.55 -13.69 3.47
CA VAL A 485 9.92 -13.75 2.95
C VAL A 485 9.87 -14.55 1.66
N VAL A 486 10.58 -14.12 0.62
CA VAL A 486 10.81 -14.96 -0.56
C VAL A 486 11.57 -16.19 -0.07
N PRO A 487 11.03 -17.41 -0.19
CA PRO A 487 11.73 -18.59 0.28
C PRO A 487 13.07 -18.69 -0.42
N GLU A 488 14.14 -18.92 0.35
CA GLU A 488 15.35 -19.54 -0.18
C GLU A 488 14.92 -20.85 -0.86
N SER A 489 15.55 -21.18 -2.00
CA SER A 489 15.10 -22.10 -3.04
C SER A 489 14.79 -23.57 -2.64
N SER A 490 14.67 -23.88 -1.36
CA SER A 490 14.48 -25.21 -0.80
C SER A 490 13.20 -25.41 0.05
N ALA A 491 12.35 -24.38 0.26
CA ALA A 491 11.09 -24.55 1.00
C ALA A 491 9.93 -24.95 0.08
N PRO A 492 9.04 -25.88 0.48
CA PRO A 492 7.86 -26.23 -0.30
C PRO A 492 6.96 -24.99 -0.45
N LEU A 493 6.79 -24.53 -1.69
CA LEU A 493 5.84 -23.48 -2.05
C LEU A 493 4.43 -24.00 -1.79
N PHE A 494 3.72 -23.41 -0.83
CA PHE A 494 2.30 -23.68 -0.65
C PHE A 494 1.47 -22.79 -1.59
N ASP A 495 0.31 -23.28 -2.04
CA ASP A 495 -0.70 -22.44 -2.71
C ASP A 495 -1.01 -21.20 -1.84
N ASN A 496 -1.00 -20.02 -2.44
CA ASN A 496 -1.28 -18.70 -1.83
C ASN A 496 -0.19 -18.11 -0.92
N GLN A 497 1.07 -18.51 -1.05
CA GLN A 497 2.19 -17.81 -0.40
C GLN A 497 2.37 -16.38 -0.94
N PHE A 498 2.09 -16.17 -2.22
CA PHE A 498 2.22 -14.90 -2.94
C PHE A 498 0.99 -14.61 -3.80
N LEU A 499 0.79 -13.35 -4.18
CA LEU A 499 -0.27 -12.96 -5.11
C LEU A 499 0.32 -12.51 -6.45
N ASP A 500 -0.01 -13.20 -7.54
CA ASP A 500 0.46 -12.77 -8.86
C ASP A 500 -0.20 -11.47 -9.28
N LEU A 501 0.63 -10.49 -9.64
CA LEU A 501 0.21 -9.23 -10.25
C LEU A 501 0.08 -9.38 -11.77
N PRO A 502 -0.79 -8.60 -12.43
CA PRO A 502 -0.94 -8.66 -13.88
C PRO A 502 0.36 -8.34 -14.63
N SER A 503 0.63 -9.02 -15.74
CA SER A 503 1.80 -8.78 -16.61
C SER A 503 1.84 -7.38 -17.25
N THR A 504 0.73 -6.63 -17.19
CA THR A 504 0.66 -5.22 -17.62
C THR A 504 1.27 -4.25 -16.63
N VAL A 505 1.59 -4.69 -15.41
CA VAL A 505 2.24 -3.86 -14.39
C VAL A 505 3.70 -3.66 -14.77
N LEU A 506 4.12 -2.40 -14.78
CA LEU A 506 5.51 -2.02 -15.03
C LEU A 506 6.26 -1.84 -13.71
N VAL A 507 7.53 -2.22 -13.71
CA VAL A 507 8.38 -2.19 -12.53
C VAL A 507 9.59 -1.27 -12.78
N PRO A 508 10.00 -0.43 -11.81
CA PRO A 508 11.26 0.29 -11.90
C PRO A 508 12.47 -0.64 -12.00
N ILE A 509 13.37 -0.40 -12.96
CA ILE A 509 14.59 -1.20 -13.14
C ILE A 509 15.52 -1.10 -11.92
N ASN A 510 15.63 0.09 -11.33
CA ASN A 510 16.40 0.35 -10.12
C ASN A 510 15.59 0.20 -8.82
N SER A 511 14.54 -0.63 -8.82
CA SER A 511 13.78 -0.94 -7.61
C SER A 511 14.51 -1.94 -6.71
N ILE A 512 14.14 -1.95 -5.43
CA ILE A 512 14.67 -2.91 -4.45
C ILE A 512 14.39 -4.35 -4.88
N ALA A 513 13.18 -4.62 -5.39
CA ALA A 513 12.79 -5.92 -5.91
C ALA A 513 13.64 -6.34 -7.14
N ALA A 514 13.89 -5.42 -8.07
CA ALA A 514 14.73 -5.70 -9.24
C ALA A 514 16.21 -5.89 -8.86
N ALA A 515 16.70 -5.12 -7.88
CA ALA A 515 18.04 -5.25 -7.34
C ALA A 515 18.26 -6.58 -6.59
N GLN A 516 17.22 -7.14 -5.97
CA GLN A 516 17.29 -8.48 -5.36
C GLN A 516 17.48 -9.58 -6.41
N THR A 517 16.95 -9.41 -7.62
CA THR A 517 17.06 -10.41 -8.69
C THR A 517 18.27 -10.25 -9.58
N LEU A 518 18.63 -9.02 -9.94
CA LEU A 518 19.74 -8.72 -10.85
C LEU A 518 21.04 -8.42 -10.10
N GLY A 519 20.96 -8.08 -8.82
CA GLY A 519 22.05 -7.47 -8.07
C GLY A 519 22.03 -5.95 -8.18
N PHE A 520 22.43 -5.29 -7.09
CA PHE A 520 22.36 -3.83 -6.95
C PHE A 520 23.15 -3.08 -8.03
N LYS A 521 24.37 -3.54 -8.36
CA LYS A 521 25.23 -2.89 -9.35
C LYS A 521 24.67 -3.03 -10.77
N GLU A 522 24.15 -4.22 -11.12
CA GLU A 522 23.62 -4.47 -12.46
C GLU A 522 22.31 -3.71 -12.69
N SER A 523 21.41 -3.74 -11.71
CA SER A 523 20.16 -2.99 -11.72
C SER A 523 20.39 -1.49 -11.94
N LEU A 524 21.34 -0.89 -11.21
CA LEU A 524 21.74 0.51 -11.42
C LEU A 524 22.31 0.71 -12.83
N THR A 525 23.21 -0.16 -13.28
CA THR A 525 23.86 -0.05 -14.58
C THR A 525 22.84 -0.08 -15.72
N TRP A 526 21.87 -0.98 -15.67
CA TRP A 526 20.79 -1.05 -16.67
C TRP A 526 19.90 0.18 -16.65
N SER A 527 19.55 0.69 -15.47
CA SER A 527 18.81 1.95 -15.32
C SER A 527 19.57 3.10 -16.00
N VAL A 528 20.86 3.27 -15.70
CA VAL A 528 21.70 4.33 -16.29
C VAL A 528 21.84 4.18 -17.81
N ARG A 529 21.98 2.95 -18.33
CA ARG A 529 22.09 2.71 -19.79
C ARG A 529 20.84 3.15 -20.52
N TRP A 530 19.66 2.80 -20.00
CA TRP A 530 18.40 3.25 -20.57
C TRP A 530 18.17 4.76 -20.40
N PHE A 531 18.60 5.33 -19.27
CA PHE A 531 18.55 6.77 -19.03
C PHE A 531 19.38 7.52 -20.07
N THR A 532 20.61 7.06 -20.29
CA THR A 532 21.53 7.61 -21.28
C THR A 532 20.93 7.54 -22.68
N ARG A 533 20.34 6.39 -23.06
CA ARG A 533 19.64 6.24 -24.35
C ARG A 533 18.54 7.29 -24.51
N TYR A 534 17.69 7.49 -23.51
CA TYR A 534 16.59 8.46 -23.58
C TYR A 534 17.03 9.93 -23.54
N ILE A 535 18.20 10.22 -22.95
CA ILE A 535 18.84 11.54 -23.07
C ILE A 535 19.24 11.77 -24.53
N LEU A 536 19.94 10.80 -25.14
CA LEU A 536 20.43 10.90 -26.52
C LEU A 536 19.28 10.94 -27.55
N GLU A 537 18.17 10.25 -27.28
CA GLU A 537 16.95 10.33 -28.09
C GLU A 537 16.17 11.65 -27.91
N GLY A 538 16.53 12.49 -26.93
CA GLY A 538 15.87 13.75 -26.64
C GLY A 538 14.49 13.61 -26.00
N VAL A 539 14.20 12.47 -25.36
CA VAL A 539 12.93 12.20 -24.65
C VAL A 539 12.90 12.92 -23.31
N ILE A 540 14.03 12.96 -22.59
CA ILE A 540 14.14 13.57 -21.25
C ILE A 540 14.29 15.10 -21.34
N PHE A 541 15.13 15.56 -22.27
CA PHE A 541 15.35 16.96 -22.58
C PHE A 541 15.01 17.21 -24.04
N SER A 542 13.88 17.86 -24.29
CA SER A 542 13.42 18.18 -25.64
C SER A 542 14.38 19.11 -26.40
N GLU A 543 15.19 19.88 -25.68
CA GLU A 543 16.21 20.78 -26.24
C GLU A 543 17.29 20.03 -27.01
N PHE A 544 17.71 18.85 -26.51
CA PHE A 544 18.69 18.01 -27.20
C PHE A 544 18.16 17.44 -28.52
N LYS A 545 16.83 17.37 -28.70
CA LYS A 545 16.21 16.91 -29.95
C LYS A 545 16.50 17.84 -31.14
N LYS A 546 16.78 19.13 -30.91
CA LYS A 546 17.17 20.06 -32.00
C LYS A 546 18.62 19.86 -32.44
N TRP A 547 19.45 19.36 -31.53
CA TRP A 547 20.89 19.33 -31.70
C TRP A 547 21.39 17.94 -32.16
N PHE A 548 20.85 16.86 -31.58
CA PHE A 548 21.28 15.49 -31.82
C PHE A 548 21.02 14.96 -33.26
N PRO A 549 19.89 15.27 -33.93
CA PRO A 549 19.63 14.80 -35.31
C PRO A 549 20.42 15.53 -36.39
N LEU A 550 21.01 16.70 -36.09
CA LEU A 550 21.66 17.56 -37.09
C LEU A 550 23.18 17.39 -37.13
N LYS A 551 23.86 17.23 -35.98
CA LYS A 551 25.33 17.06 -35.93
C LYS A 551 25.79 15.58 -35.95
N ILE A 552 24.99 14.62 -35.46
CA ILE A 552 25.31 13.17 -35.52
C ILE A 552 24.55 12.54 -36.71
N LYS A 553 24.97 12.85 -37.94
CA LYS A 553 24.47 12.13 -39.12
C LYS A 553 25.35 10.89 -39.39
N LYS A 554 24.69 9.72 -39.39
CA LYS A 554 25.00 8.43 -40.06
C LYS A 554 25.65 7.25 -39.32
N SER A 555 26.28 7.34 -38.13
CA SER A 555 27.03 6.17 -37.61
C SER A 555 26.68 5.61 -36.23
N ILE A 556 25.78 6.20 -35.44
CA ILE A 556 25.46 5.69 -34.09
C ILE A 556 23.96 5.75 -33.85
N SER A 557 23.31 4.59 -33.82
CA SER A 557 21.95 4.48 -33.29
C SER A 557 22.02 4.51 -31.75
N PRO A 558 21.21 5.34 -31.05
CA PRO A 558 21.09 5.35 -29.59
C PRO A 558 20.78 3.97 -29.00
N HIS A 559 20.22 3.08 -29.83
CA HIS A 559 19.92 1.70 -29.50
C HIS A 559 21.15 0.86 -29.10
N ILE A 560 22.35 1.21 -29.58
CA ILE A 560 23.59 0.46 -29.29
C ILE A 560 23.91 0.46 -27.78
N VAL A 561 23.49 1.48 -27.04
CA VAL A 561 23.71 1.60 -25.58
C VAL A 561 23.08 0.43 -24.82
N THR A 562 21.98 -0.13 -25.32
CA THR A 562 21.18 -1.16 -24.65
C THR A 562 21.43 -2.59 -25.15
N VAL A 563 22.19 -2.79 -26.23
CA VAL A 563 22.36 -4.12 -26.87
C VAL A 563 23.60 -4.87 -26.36
N SER A 564 24.82 -4.37 -26.58
CA SER A 564 26.02 -5.08 -26.12
C SER A 564 27.17 -4.12 -25.79
N TRP A 565 27.86 -4.38 -24.67
CA TRP A 565 28.98 -3.55 -24.25
C TRP A 565 30.07 -3.47 -25.32
N GLY A 566 30.40 -4.59 -25.97
CA GLY A 566 31.47 -4.72 -26.96
C GLY A 566 31.34 -3.80 -28.19
N ILE A 567 30.12 -3.40 -28.55
CA ILE A 567 29.84 -2.56 -29.74
C ILE A 567 29.79 -1.06 -29.38
N ILE A 568 29.69 -0.72 -28.09
CA ILE A 568 29.65 0.67 -27.62
C ILE A 568 31.04 1.30 -27.73
N ARG A 569 31.13 2.48 -28.38
CA ARG A 569 32.36 3.27 -28.46
C ARG A 569 32.85 3.71 -27.06
N PRO A 570 34.17 3.87 -26.86
CA PRO A 570 34.74 4.21 -25.54
C PRO A 570 34.18 5.50 -24.93
N GLU A 571 33.78 6.50 -25.73
CA GLU A 571 33.23 7.76 -25.24
C GLU A 571 31.87 7.56 -24.55
N VAL A 572 30.98 6.76 -25.16
CA VAL A 572 29.67 6.45 -24.58
C VAL A 572 29.80 5.55 -23.35
N ARG A 573 30.78 4.63 -23.34
CA ARG A 573 31.10 3.85 -22.14
C ARG A 573 31.60 4.73 -21.00
N SER A 574 32.41 5.75 -21.30
CA SER A 574 32.89 6.71 -20.31
C SER A 574 31.73 7.48 -19.65
N ILE A 575 30.74 7.93 -20.45
CA ILE A 575 29.54 8.59 -19.94
C ILE A 575 28.74 7.67 -19.01
N VAL A 576 28.45 6.44 -19.45
CA VAL A 576 27.71 5.48 -18.62
C VAL A 576 28.48 5.16 -17.33
N SER A 577 29.80 5.00 -17.40
CA SER A 577 30.65 4.75 -16.23
C SER A 577 30.59 5.90 -15.23
N LEU A 578 30.62 7.14 -15.70
CA LEU A 578 30.53 8.34 -14.87
C LEU A 578 29.16 8.44 -14.20
N LEU A 579 28.08 8.30 -14.99
CA LEU A 579 26.72 8.32 -14.46
C LEU A 579 26.44 7.18 -13.45
N VAL A 580 27.03 6.00 -13.65
CA VAL A 580 26.95 4.89 -12.68
C VAL A 580 27.72 5.20 -11.39
N THR A 581 28.90 5.80 -11.50
CA THR A 581 29.71 6.20 -10.34
C THR A 581 28.97 7.20 -9.46
N ASP A 582 28.32 8.18 -10.10
CA ASP A 582 27.53 9.21 -9.43
C ASP A 582 26.09 8.77 -9.10
N LYS A 583 25.70 7.55 -9.50
CA LYS A 583 24.36 6.96 -9.30
C LYS A 583 23.23 7.82 -9.90
N ILE A 584 23.49 8.44 -11.05
CA ILE A 584 22.55 9.29 -11.78
C ILE A 584 21.76 8.44 -12.78
N ASP A 585 20.50 8.20 -12.47
CA ASP A 585 19.58 7.43 -13.30
C ASP A 585 18.23 8.13 -13.53
N SER A 586 18.14 9.42 -13.18
CA SER A 586 16.93 10.23 -13.34
C SER A 586 17.25 11.69 -13.64
N LYS A 587 16.29 12.40 -14.24
CA LYS A 587 16.41 13.82 -14.60
C LYS A 587 16.63 14.68 -13.37
N ARG A 588 15.90 14.44 -12.27
CA ARG A 588 16.02 15.20 -11.02
C ARG A 588 17.41 15.05 -10.40
N LYS A 589 17.97 13.83 -10.37
CA LYS A 589 19.32 13.60 -9.84
C LYS A 589 20.37 14.32 -10.68
N LEU A 590 20.24 14.25 -12.00
CA LEU A 590 21.15 14.95 -12.91
C LEU A 590 21.10 16.46 -12.70
N LEU A 591 19.91 17.05 -12.56
CA LEU A 591 19.74 18.49 -12.28
C LEU A 591 20.29 18.89 -10.91
N GLN A 592 20.03 18.09 -9.87
CA GLN A 592 20.53 18.36 -8.53
C GLN A 592 22.07 18.35 -8.47
N GLN A 593 22.69 17.42 -9.18
CA GLN A 593 24.15 17.38 -9.30
C GLN A 593 24.67 18.59 -10.09
N TRP A 594 24.00 18.95 -11.18
CA TRP A 594 24.35 20.15 -11.96
C TRP A 594 24.28 21.42 -11.09
N GLU A 595 23.22 21.61 -10.30
CA GLU A 595 23.09 22.74 -9.38
C GLU A 595 24.23 22.78 -8.35
N SER A 596 24.62 21.61 -7.83
CA SER A 596 25.72 21.50 -6.85
C SER A 596 27.08 21.87 -7.47
N ASP A 597 27.35 21.45 -8.71
CA ASP A 597 28.58 21.73 -9.43
C ASP A 597 28.69 23.19 -9.89
N VAL A 598 27.58 23.82 -10.26
CA VAL A 598 27.52 25.25 -10.59
C VAL A 598 27.79 26.11 -9.35
N GLN A 599 27.31 25.71 -8.17
CA GLN A 599 27.65 26.43 -6.94
C GLN A 599 29.11 26.23 -6.53
N LEU A 600 29.67 25.04 -6.69
CA LEU A 600 31.10 24.78 -6.41
C LEU A 600 32.03 25.59 -7.33
N SER A 601 31.67 25.73 -8.60
CA SER A 601 32.42 26.57 -9.55
C SER A 601 32.29 28.06 -9.27
N LEU A 602 31.13 28.54 -8.82
CA LEU A 602 30.94 29.94 -8.40
C LEU A 602 31.70 30.28 -7.11
N ILE A 603 31.76 29.38 -6.13
CA ILE A 603 32.50 29.59 -4.87
C ILE A 603 34.02 29.68 -5.09
N ASN A 604 34.56 28.96 -6.07
CA ASN A 604 36.00 29.01 -6.39
C ASN A 604 36.44 30.26 -7.15
N ILE A 605 35.49 31.04 -7.70
CA ILE A 605 35.79 32.28 -8.44
C ILE A 605 36.12 33.46 -7.50
N ASP A 606 35.70 33.39 -6.22
CA ASP A 606 35.89 34.48 -5.24
C ASP A 606 37.21 34.41 -4.45
N SER A 607 38.11 33.45 -4.74
CA SER A 607 39.46 33.42 -4.15
C SER A 607 40.50 34.08 -5.06
N PRO A 608 41.29 35.06 -4.59
CA PRO A 608 42.18 35.85 -5.43
C PRO A 608 43.40 35.09 -5.99
N ASP A 609 43.69 33.89 -5.47
CA ASP A 609 44.86 33.08 -5.88
C ASP A 609 44.57 32.07 -7.00
N ALA A 610 43.32 31.96 -7.48
CA ALA A 610 42.92 30.94 -8.47
C ALA A 610 43.11 31.36 -9.95
N ARG A 611 43.84 32.44 -10.25
CA ARG A 611 44.03 32.93 -11.63
C ARG A 611 45.21 32.30 -12.40
N GLN A 612 46.00 31.42 -11.79
CA GLN A 612 47.18 30.81 -12.45
C GLN A 612 47.29 29.28 -12.37
N THR A 613 46.29 28.59 -11.84
CA THR A 613 46.30 27.12 -11.68
C THR A 613 45.00 26.48 -12.15
N SER A 614 44.57 26.77 -13.38
CA SER A 614 43.33 26.20 -13.97
C SER A 614 43.57 24.96 -14.85
N VAL A 615 44.67 24.21 -14.68
CA VAL A 615 45.00 23.06 -15.56
C VAL A 615 44.96 21.71 -14.84
N PHE A 616 44.96 21.67 -13.51
CA PHE A 616 44.93 20.40 -12.78
C PHE A 616 44.04 20.55 -11.57
N TYR A 617 42.87 19.91 -11.61
CA TYR A 617 41.96 19.52 -10.53
C TYR A 617 40.51 19.79 -10.95
N THR A 618 39.85 18.74 -11.46
CA THR A 618 38.47 18.33 -11.11
C THR A 618 38.03 17.21 -12.08
N GLU A 619 38.07 15.96 -11.62
CA GLU A 619 37.54 14.79 -12.33
C GLU A 619 36.02 14.86 -12.62
N ASN A 620 35.31 15.88 -12.12
CA ASN A 620 33.87 16.05 -12.28
C ASN A 620 33.44 17.04 -13.38
N VAL A 621 34.39 17.73 -14.05
CA VAL A 621 34.07 18.54 -15.23
C VAL A 621 33.78 17.64 -16.45
N LEU A 622 33.98 16.32 -16.33
CA LEU A 622 33.73 15.37 -17.41
C LEU A 622 32.28 15.31 -17.88
N LEU A 623 31.23 15.62 -17.10
CA LEU A 623 29.84 15.59 -17.61
C LEU A 623 29.54 16.79 -18.52
N SER A 624 30.03 17.98 -18.12
CA SER A 624 30.03 19.16 -18.99
C SER A 624 30.95 18.96 -20.19
N ILE A 625 32.16 18.41 -20.00
CA ILE A 625 33.16 18.17 -21.06
C ILE A 625 32.78 17.00 -21.96
N THR A 626 32.09 15.94 -21.51
CA THR A 626 31.71 14.81 -22.41
C THR A 626 30.43 15.08 -23.18
N LEU A 627 29.48 15.86 -22.63
CA LEU A 627 28.48 16.50 -23.48
C LEU A 627 29.16 17.49 -24.43
N PHE A 628 30.09 18.35 -23.99
CA PHE A 628 30.84 19.26 -24.87
C PHE A 628 31.70 18.55 -25.94
N VAL A 629 32.31 17.41 -25.62
CA VAL A 629 33.21 16.62 -26.50
C VAL A 629 32.40 15.77 -27.48
N LEU A 630 31.17 15.37 -27.13
CA LEU A 630 30.19 14.94 -28.13
C LEU A 630 29.67 16.12 -28.96
N VAL A 631 29.70 17.35 -28.42
CA VAL A 631 29.16 18.58 -29.03
C VAL A 631 30.05 19.22 -30.08
N GLY A 632 31.36 18.96 -30.05
CA GLY A 632 32.28 19.44 -31.09
C GLY A 632 32.11 20.93 -31.40
N GLU A 633 31.98 21.74 -30.34
CA GLU A 633 32.07 23.21 -30.34
C GLU A 633 32.37 23.67 -28.91
#